data_AF-A0A3M1ST77-F1
#
_entry.id   AF-A0A3M1ST77-F1
#
_cell.length_a   1.000
_cell.length_b   1.000
_cell.length_c   1.000
_cell.angle_alpha   90.00
_cell.angle_beta   90.00
_cell.angle_gamma   90.00
#
_symmetry.space_group_name_H-M   'P 1'
#
loop_
_entity.id
_entity.type
_entity.pdbx_description
1 polymer ?
#
loop_
_entity_poly.entity_id
_entity_poly.type
_entity_poly.pdbx_seq_one_letter_code
_entity_poly.pdbx_strand_id
1 'polypeptide(L)'
;MRSVKGRGWTLSSCHKRRWIALIISFIAALAAGIWWYLQPPAPPLVAMRVMEAIRKKDARTLSDYMCAEERERMTPEQLQNILNTIEEHFPELMASSRVPVAYRPHTTLVPQDYSFSFYFKFFPKRNELIACSSEEVKSLSERYGVLGRMPEGYVRLSVDVSSLGEPRSRCALVMQALVLCVLRLSIAKNLSEQEIYSKIDEIFIKNGVQSILVSSHAGTRSRLDKIKLVRRSDGRLGFEW
;
A
#
# COMPACT_ATOMS: atom_id res chain seq x y z
N MET A 1 -29.27 27.46 -77.96
CA MET A 1 -28.22 27.27 -76.93
C MET A 1 -28.78 26.42 -75.80
N ARG A 2 -28.30 25.18 -75.64
CA ARG A 2 -28.68 24.30 -74.52
C ARG A 2 -27.75 24.58 -73.34
N SER A 3 -28.30 25.05 -72.23
CA SER A 3 -27.59 25.23 -70.97
C SER A 3 -27.34 23.86 -70.33
N VAL A 4 -26.07 23.49 -70.22
CA VAL A 4 -25.60 22.31 -69.50
C VAL A 4 -25.67 22.62 -68.01
N LYS A 5 -26.68 22.09 -67.31
CA LYS A 5 -26.73 22.11 -65.85
C LYS A 5 -25.61 21.22 -65.31
N GLY A 6 -24.60 21.84 -64.72
CA GLY A 6 -23.54 21.16 -63.97
C GLY A 6 -24.14 20.37 -62.80
N ARG A 7 -23.77 19.08 -62.72
CA ARG A 7 -24.07 18.23 -61.57
C ARG A 7 -23.24 18.68 -60.37
N GLY A 8 -23.76 19.62 -59.60
CA GLY A 8 -23.30 19.85 -58.24
C GLY A 8 -23.68 18.63 -57.40
N TRP A 9 -22.69 17.86 -56.96
CA TRP A 9 -22.88 16.79 -55.98
C TRP A 9 -23.22 17.44 -54.63
N THR A 10 -24.50 17.73 -54.40
CA THR A 10 -25.01 18.06 -53.08
C THR A 10 -25.01 16.79 -52.25
N LEU A 11 -23.90 16.54 -51.55
CA LEU A 11 -23.83 15.57 -50.46
C LEU A 11 -24.97 15.87 -49.48
N SER A 12 -26.01 15.05 -49.57
CA SER A 12 -27.24 15.10 -48.77
C SER A 12 -26.89 15.36 -47.30
N SER A 13 -27.55 16.35 -46.70
CA SER A 13 -27.34 16.79 -45.31
C SER A 13 -27.41 15.65 -44.28
N CYS A 14 -28.09 14.56 -44.63
CA CYS A 14 -28.21 13.34 -43.84
C CYS A 14 -26.87 12.57 -43.73
N HIS A 15 -26.09 12.50 -44.82
CA HIS A 15 -24.75 11.89 -44.80
C HIS A 15 -23.77 12.72 -43.98
N LYS A 16 -23.81 14.05 -44.07
CA LYS A 16 -22.96 14.93 -43.24
C LYS A 16 -23.23 14.74 -41.74
N ARG A 17 -24.50 14.64 -41.32
CA ARG A 17 -24.86 14.38 -39.91
C ARG A 17 -24.39 13.01 -39.42
N ARG A 18 -24.50 11.96 -40.25
CA ARG A 18 -23.99 10.62 -39.91
C ARG A 18 -22.47 10.60 -39.77
N TRP A 19 -21.75 11.30 -40.64
CA TRP A 19 -20.29 11.45 -40.55
C TRP A 19 -19.87 12.22 -39.29
N ILE A 20 -20.56 13.32 -38.96
CA ILE A 20 -20.30 14.07 -37.71
C ILE A 20 -20.58 13.18 -36.49
N ALA A 21 -21.68 12.42 -36.48
CA ALA A 21 -21.99 11.49 -35.39
C ALA A 21 -20.94 10.38 -35.23
N LEU A 22 -20.44 9.82 -36.34
CA LEU A 22 -19.34 8.84 -36.31
C LEU A 22 -18.05 9.42 -35.74
N ILE A 23 -17.68 10.64 -36.16
CA ILE A 23 -16.49 11.32 -35.65
C ILE A 23 -16.63 11.59 -34.15
N ILE A 24 -17.79 12.09 -33.70
CA ILE A 24 -18.05 12.32 -32.27
C ILE A 24 -17.99 11.02 -31.48
N SER A 25 -18.60 9.94 -31.99
CA SER A 25 -18.55 8.62 -31.34
C SER A 25 -17.12 8.09 -31.24
N PHE A 26 -16.30 8.29 -32.27
CA PHE A 26 -14.90 7.88 -32.28
C PHE A 26 -14.07 8.69 -31.28
N ILE A 27 -14.27 10.01 -31.22
CA ILE A 27 -13.63 10.89 -30.24
C ILE A 27 -14.03 10.50 -28.82
N ALA A 28 -15.32 10.22 -28.58
CA ALA A 28 -15.81 9.78 -27.28
C ALA A 28 -15.20 8.43 -26.87
N ALA A 29 -15.07 7.47 -27.79
CA ALA A 29 -14.42 6.18 -27.53
C ALA A 29 -12.92 6.33 -27.23
N LEU A 30 -12.21 7.20 -27.95
CA LEU A 30 -10.81 7.53 -27.69
C LEU A 30 -10.64 8.20 -26.33
N ALA A 31 -11.49 9.19 -26.01
CA ALA A 31 -11.47 9.87 -24.71
C ALA A 31 -11.76 8.90 -23.57
N ALA A 32 -12.72 7.99 -23.74
CA ALA A 32 -13.03 6.94 -22.75
C ALA A 32 -11.85 5.96 -22.58
N GLY A 33 -11.20 5.56 -23.67
CA GLY A 33 -10.01 4.69 -23.64
C GLY A 33 -8.82 5.37 -22.95
N ILE A 34 -8.57 6.64 -23.26
CA ILE A 34 -7.53 7.45 -22.62
C ILE A 34 -7.84 7.65 -21.12
N TRP A 35 -9.09 7.95 -20.78
CA TRP A 35 -9.54 8.08 -19.40
C TRP A 35 -9.33 6.80 -18.60
N TRP A 36 -9.71 5.65 -19.16
CA TRP A 36 -9.50 4.34 -18.54
C TRP A 36 -8.02 4.05 -18.30
N TYR A 37 -7.18 4.31 -19.30
CA TYR A 37 -5.73 4.12 -19.20
C TYR A 37 -5.05 5.08 -18.21
N LEU A 38 -5.64 6.25 -17.97
CA LEU A 38 -5.14 7.23 -17.00
C LEU A 38 -5.59 6.93 -15.56
N GLN A 39 -6.48 5.96 -15.33
CA GLN A 39 -6.91 5.63 -13.98
C GLN A 39 -5.74 5.09 -13.14
N PRO A 40 -5.59 5.54 -11.89
CA PRO A 40 -4.57 5.01 -10.99
C PRO A 40 -4.83 3.51 -10.71
N PRO A 41 -3.78 2.70 -10.49
CA PRO A 41 -3.94 1.30 -10.16
C PRO A 41 -4.79 1.12 -8.91
N ALA A 42 -5.62 0.07 -8.88
CA ALA A 42 -6.51 -0.20 -7.74
C ALA A 42 -5.72 -0.23 -6.42
N PRO A 43 -6.22 0.39 -5.33
CA PRO A 43 -5.44 0.50 -4.10
C PRO A 43 -5.05 -0.86 -3.47
N PRO A 44 -5.87 -1.94 -3.50
CA PRO A 44 -5.44 -3.24 -2.97
C PRO A 44 -4.29 -3.84 -3.79
N LEU A 45 -4.24 -3.58 -5.09
CA LEU A 45 -3.14 -4.06 -5.94
C LEU A 45 -1.82 -3.41 -5.51
N VAL A 46 -1.82 -2.09 -5.28
CA VAL A 46 -0.64 -1.37 -4.78
C VAL A 46 -0.21 -1.92 -3.43
N ALA A 47 -1.14 -2.09 -2.48
CA ALA A 47 -0.82 -2.65 -1.18
C ALA A 47 -0.19 -4.05 -1.28
N MET A 48 -0.73 -4.91 -2.14
CA MET A 48 -0.18 -6.25 -2.39
C MET A 48 1.23 -6.18 -2.96
N ARG A 49 1.47 -5.32 -3.96
CA ARG A 49 2.79 -5.13 -4.57
C ARG A 49 3.82 -4.62 -3.56
N VAL A 50 3.43 -3.68 -2.71
CA VAL A 50 4.30 -3.17 -1.64
C VAL A 50 4.63 -4.29 -0.65
N MET A 51 3.65 -5.04 -0.15
CA MET A 51 3.90 -6.14 0.77
C MET A 51 4.74 -7.27 0.13
N GLU A 52 4.52 -7.57 -1.15
CA GLU A 52 5.37 -8.49 -1.92
C GLU A 52 6.82 -7.97 -2.04
N ALA A 53 7.00 -6.68 -2.33
CA ALA A 53 8.30 -6.07 -2.48
C ALA A 53 9.08 -6.00 -1.14
N ILE A 54 8.39 -5.72 -0.02
CA ILE A 54 8.98 -5.85 1.33
C ILE A 54 9.55 -7.26 1.51
N ARG A 55 8.73 -8.30 1.26
CA ARG A 55 9.11 -9.70 1.46
C ARG A 55 10.21 -10.20 0.52
N LYS A 56 10.28 -9.64 -0.70
CA LYS A 56 11.31 -9.96 -1.68
C LYS A 56 12.56 -9.10 -1.54
N LYS A 57 12.58 -8.16 -0.58
CA LYS A 57 13.64 -7.16 -0.40
C LYS A 57 13.89 -6.34 -1.69
N ASP A 58 12.82 -6.05 -2.43
CA ASP A 58 12.89 -5.32 -3.68
C ASP A 58 12.76 -3.81 -3.40
N ALA A 59 13.88 -3.19 -3.00
CA ALA A 59 13.93 -1.77 -2.67
C ALA A 59 13.55 -0.88 -3.87
N ARG A 60 13.84 -1.32 -5.10
CA ARG A 60 13.51 -0.55 -6.31
C ARG A 60 12.01 -0.46 -6.50
N THR A 61 11.32 -1.60 -6.47
CA THR A 61 9.85 -1.64 -6.55
C THR A 61 9.23 -0.84 -5.40
N LEU A 62 9.77 -0.94 -4.18
CA LEU A 62 9.28 -0.12 -3.06
C LEU A 62 9.43 1.38 -3.32
N SER A 63 10.61 1.83 -3.79
CA SER A 63 10.87 3.24 -4.12
C SER A 63 9.90 3.77 -5.20
N ASP A 64 9.55 2.94 -6.18
CA ASP A 64 8.57 3.29 -7.23
C ASP A 64 7.17 3.51 -6.65
N TYR A 65 6.79 2.78 -5.60
CA TYR A 65 5.51 2.93 -4.90
C TYR A 65 5.52 3.94 -3.74
N MET A 66 6.68 4.46 -3.32
CA MET A 66 6.76 5.47 -2.25
C MET A 66 6.07 6.78 -2.65
N CYS A 67 5.42 7.44 -1.70
CA CYS A 67 4.93 8.80 -1.91
C CYS A 67 6.10 9.78 -2.07
N ALA A 68 5.91 10.85 -2.84
CA ALA A 68 6.98 11.77 -3.23
C ALA A 68 7.74 12.32 -2.00
N GLU A 69 7.03 12.63 -0.93
CA GLU A 69 7.57 13.15 0.32
C GLU A 69 8.44 12.15 1.08
N GLU A 70 8.21 10.85 0.89
CA GLU A 70 9.09 9.80 1.40
C GLU A 70 10.29 9.61 0.46
N ARG A 71 10.08 9.65 -0.86
CA ARG A 71 11.13 9.46 -1.87
C ARG A 71 12.19 10.55 -1.84
N GLU A 72 11.83 11.80 -1.56
CA GLU A 72 12.78 12.92 -1.41
C GLU A 72 13.79 12.72 -0.27
N ARG A 73 13.49 11.87 0.70
CA ARG A 73 14.28 11.70 1.93
C ARG A 73 14.90 10.31 2.06
N MET A 74 14.66 9.43 1.10
CA MET A 74 15.07 8.03 1.14
C MET A 74 15.65 7.64 -0.20
N THR A 75 16.94 7.30 -0.23
CA THR A 75 17.52 6.70 -1.43
C THR A 75 17.18 5.21 -1.53
N PRO A 76 17.16 4.63 -2.74
CA PRO A 76 16.98 3.19 -2.91
C PRO A 76 18.02 2.36 -2.15
N GLU A 77 19.26 2.83 -2.03
CA GLU A 77 20.35 2.15 -1.30
C GLU A 77 20.08 2.13 0.20
N GLN A 78 19.64 3.26 0.77
CA GLN A 78 19.22 3.30 2.18
C GLN A 78 18.04 2.36 2.43
N LEU A 79 17.06 2.34 1.54
CA LEU A 79 15.91 1.45 1.63
C LEU A 79 16.33 -0.03 1.54
N GLN A 80 17.30 -0.36 0.67
CA GLN A 80 17.85 -1.72 0.59
C GLN A 80 18.56 -2.11 1.88
N ASN A 81 19.36 -1.22 2.47
CA ASN A 81 20.03 -1.48 3.75
C ASN A 81 19.01 -1.76 4.86
N ILE A 82 17.94 -0.95 4.94
CA ILE A 82 16.85 -1.16 5.89
C ILE A 82 16.21 -2.54 5.70
N LEU A 83 15.91 -2.94 4.46
CA LEU A 83 15.34 -4.25 4.16
C LEU A 83 16.28 -5.40 4.55
N ASN A 84 17.58 -5.25 4.33
CA ASN A 84 18.58 -6.24 4.72
C ASN A 84 18.65 -6.38 6.25
N THR A 85 18.71 -5.26 6.99
CA THR A 85 18.70 -5.30 8.46
C THR A 85 17.38 -5.87 9.01
N ILE A 86 16.25 -5.63 8.35
CA ILE A 86 14.97 -6.27 8.71
C ILE A 86 15.05 -7.79 8.52
N GLU A 87 15.65 -8.28 7.43
CA GLU A 87 15.82 -9.71 7.21
C GLU A 87 16.71 -10.36 8.28
N GLU A 88 17.77 -9.69 8.72
CA GLU A 88 18.64 -10.19 9.78
C GLU A 88 17.89 -10.43 11.10
N HIS A 89 16.95 -9.54 11.45
CA HIS A 89 16.17 -9.64 12.71
C HIS A 89 14.86 -10.41 12.58
N PHE A 90 14.25 -10.40 11.39
CA PHE A 90 12.96 -10.99 11.08
C PHE A 90 12.98 -11.80 9.76
N PRO A 91 13.85 -12.82 9.63
CA PRO A 91 13.99 -13.57 8.38
C PRO A 91 12.70 -14.31 7.99
N GLU A 92 11.84 -14.61 8.97
CA GLU A 92 10.54 -15.24 8.76
C GLU A 92 9.63 -14.43 7.82
N LEU A 93 9.77 -13.09 7.79
CA LEU A 93 9.01 -12.22 6.92
C LEU A 93 9.34 -12.50 5.44
N MET A 94 10.62 -12.68 5.14
CA MET A 94 11.13 -12.91 3.78
C MET A 94 10.91 -14.36 3.34
N ALA A 95 10.97 -15.30 4.27
CA ALA A 95 10.83 -16.74 4.01
C ALA A 95 9.39 -17.19 3.68
N SER A 96 8.39 -16.32 3.87
CA SER A 96 7.00 -16.67 3.60
C SER A 96 6.81 -17.04 2.13
N SER A 97 6.15 -18.16 1.84
CA SER A 97 5.97 -18.69 0.47
C SER A 97 4.65 -18.29 -0.20
N ARG A 98 3.64 -17.92 0.59
CA ARG A 98 2.28 -17.63 0.10
C ARG A 98 2.07 -16.15 -0.20
N VAL A 99 1.32 -15.81 -1.26
CA VAL A 99 0.97 -14.42 -1.58
C VAL A 99 0.04 -13.87 -0.49
N PRO A 100 0.33 -12.70 0.10
CA PRO A 100 -0.49 -12.16 1.17
C PRO A 100 -1.73 -11.48 0.61
N VAL A 101 -2.90 -11.78 1.18
CA VAL A 101 -4.17 -11.21 0.75
C VAL A 101 -4.38 -9.85 1.41
N ALA A 102 -4.55 -8.80 0.58
CA ALA A 102 -4.87 -7.47 1.08
C ALA A 102 -6.35 -7.41 1.52
N TYR A 103 -6.58 -7.10 2.80
CA TYR A 103 -7.92 -6.87 3.32
C TYR A 103 -8.08 -5.43 3.79
N ARG A 104 -9.14 -4.78 3.32
CA ARG A 104 -9.51 -3.45 3.80
C ARG A 104 -10.69 -3.59 4.78
N PRO A 105 -10.55 -3.23 6.06
CA PRO A 105 -11.70 -3.15 6.95
C PRO A 105 -12.69 -2.11 6.41
N HIS A 106 -13.98 -2.41 6.48
CA HIS A 106 -15.03 -1.47 6.11
C HIS A 106 -15.00 -0.27 7.07
N THR A 107 -14.42 0.85 6.66
CA THR A 107 -14.48 2.12 7.39
C THR A 107 -15.14 3.21 6.55
N THR A 108 -15.76 4.16 7.25
CA THR A 108 -16.75 5.15 6.80
C THR A 108 -16.20 6.31 5.95
N LEU A 109 -16.99 6.66 4.92
CA LEU A 109 -17.36 7.97 4.33
C LEU A 109 -16.34 9.10 4.00
N VAL A 110 -15.04 9.04 4.35
CA VAL A 110 -14.08 10.14 4.06
C VAL A 110 -12.83 9.62 3.34
N PRO A 111 -12.20 10.36 2.41
CA PRO A 111 -10.92 9.97 1.82
C PRO A 111 -9.79 10.16 2.84
N GLN A 112 -9.66 9.20 3.76
CA GLN A 112 -8.37 8.87 4.36
C GLN A 112 -7.62 7.90 3.44
N ASP A 113 -6.31 7.76 3.66
CA ASP A 113 -5.50 6.77 2.98
C ASP A 113 -6.14 5.37 3.10
N TYR A 114 -6.04 4.58 2.03
CA TYR A 114 -6.57 3.23 1.98
C TYR A 114 -5.71 2.31 2.85
N SER A 115 -6.14 2.07 4.09
CA SER A 115 -5.44 1.14 4.99
C SER A 115 -5.77 -0.31 4.68
N PHE A 116 -4.76 -1.08 4.27
CA PHE A 116 -4.88 -2.53 4.06
C PHE A 116 -4.16 -3.29 5.16
N SER A 117 -4.81 -4.34 5.64
CA SER A 117 -4.27 -5.30 6.59
C SER A 117 -3.94 -6.62 5.89
N PHE A 118 -2.80 -7.20 6.28
CA PHE A 118 -2.32 -8.50 5.84
C PHE A 118 -2.15 -9.39 7.06
N TYR A 119 -2.76 -10.56 7.06
CA TYR A 119 -2.74 -11.46 8.21
C TYR A 119 -1.82 -12.65 7.95
N PHE A 120 -1.03 -12.98 8.96
CA PHE A 120 -0.07 -14.07 8.93
C PHE A 120 -0.22 -14.95 10.17
N LYS A 121 -0.03 -16.25 10.00
CA LYS A 121 0.24 -17.18 11.09
C LYS A 121 1.72 -17.12 11.42
N PHE A 122 2.04 -16.98 12.69
CA PHE A 122 3.41 -16.95 13.20
C PHE A 122 3.68 -18.17 14.06
N PHE A 123 4.69 -18.95 13.66
CA PHE A 123 5.12 -20.16 14.34
C PHE A 123 6.51 -19.93 14.94
N PRO A 124 6.61 -19.41 16.18
CA PRO A 124 7.89 -18.99 16.76
C PRO A 124 8.89 -20.15 16.86
N LYS A 125 8.43 -21.37 17.17
CA LYS A 125 9.28 -22.57 17.28
C LYS A 125 9.95 -22.96 15.96
N ARG A 126 9.39 -22.56 14.82
CA ARG A 126 9.91 -22.85 13.47
C ARG A 126 10.50 -21.61 12.79
N ASN A 127 10.37 -20.45 13.43
CA ASN A 127 10.66 -19.15 12.84
C ASN A 127 9.99 -18.98 11.46
N GLU A 128 8.71 -19.34 11.38
CA GLU A 128 7.94 -19.31 10.13
C GLU A 128 6.80 -18.30 10.22
N LEU A 129 6.62 -17.54 9.14
CA LEU A 129 5.48 -16.64 8.95
C LEU A 129 4.72 -17.05 7.68
N ILE A 130 3.47 -17.48 7.82
CA ILE A 130 2.66 -18.00 6.71
C ILE A 130 1.48 -17.07 6.46
N ALA A 131 1.37 -16.52 5.24
CA ALA A 131 0.23 -15.69 4.89
C ALA A 131 -1.09 -16.47 5.00
N CYS A 132 -2.09 -15.86 5.64
CA CYS A 132 -3.42 -16.42 5.81
C CYS A 132 -4.17 -16.47 4.45
N SER A 133 -5.02 -17.47 4.30
CA SER A 133 -5.97 -17.56 3.18
C SER A 133 -7.08 -16.50 3.28
N SER A 134 -7.80 -16.25 2.19
CA SER A 134 -8.89 -15.28 2.17
C SER A 134 -10.00 -15.57 3.19
N GLU A 135 -10.32 -16.85 3.42
CA GLU A 135 -11.30 -17.29 4.41
C GLU A 135 -10.84 -16.97 5.83
N GLU A 136 -9.57 -17.25 6.14
CA GLU A 136 -8.97 -16.95 7.44
C GLU A 136 -8.89 -15.45 7.68
N VAL A 137 -8.52 -14.67 6.66
CA VAL A 137 -8.49 -13.21 6.73
C VAL A 137 -9.86 -12.66 7.07
N LYS A 138 -10.93 -13.14 6.42
CA LYS A 138 -12.30 -12.73 6.74
C LYS A 138 -12.64 -13.02 8.21
N SER A 139 -12.42 -14.25 8.67
CA SER A 139 -12.70 -14.65 10.06
C SER A 139 -11.89 -13.85 11.09
N LEU A 140 -10.58 -13.66 10.84
CA LEU A 140 -9.69 -12.88 11.71
C LEU A 140 -10.07 -11.41 11.72
N SER A 141 -10.51 -10.85 10.60
CA SER A 141 -10.90 -9.46 10.50
C SER A 141 -12.18 -9.15 11.29
N GLU A 142 -13.18 -10.03 11.21
CA GLU A 142 -14.42 -9.92 12.00
C GLU A 142 -14.10 -10.02 13.49
N ARG A 143 -13.30 -11.02 13.88
CA ARG A 143 -12.87 -11.21 15.26
C ARG A 143 -12.05 -10.03 15.79
N TYR A 144 -11.15 -9.48 14.97
CA TYR A 144 -10.36 -8.30 15.34
C TYR A 144 -11.25 -7.06 15.46
N GLY A 145 -12.23 -6.88 14.57
CA GLY A 145 -13.18 -5.77 14.64
C GLY A 145 -14.01 -5.78 15.93
N VAL A 146 -14.39 -6.96 16.42
CA VAL A 146 -15.15 -7.12 17.67
C VAL A 146 -14.26 -7.03 18.91
N LEU A 147 -13.13 -7.73 18.93
CA LEU A 147 -12.31 -7.87 20.13
C LEU A 147 -11.17 -6.84 20.23
N GLY A 148 -10.93 -6.07 19.16
CA GLY A 148 -9.83 -5.10 19.06
C GLY A 148 -8.42 -5.72 19.14
N ARG A 149 -8.31 -7.06 19.07
CA ARG A 149 -7.05 -7.79 19.33
C ARG A 149 -6.85 -8.96 18.39
N MET A 150 -5.58 -9.23 18.07
CA MET A 150 -5.18 -10.41 17.31
C MET A 150 -5.11 -11.65 18.20
N PRO A 151 -5.63 -12.82 17.75
CA PRO A 151 -5.41 -14.09 18.41
C PRO A 151 -3.91 -14.44 18.49
N GLU A 152 -3.54 -15.24 19.49
CA GLU A 152 -2.16 -15.72 19.64
C GLU A 152 -1.74 -16.55 18.42
N GLY A 153 -0.46 -16.43 18.05
CA GLY A 153 0.07 -17.07 16.85
C GLY A 153 -0.35 -16.40 15.54
N TYR A 154 -0.97 -15.22 15.58
CA TYR A 154 -1.27 -14.43 14.39
C TYR A 154 -0.69 -13.03 14.48
N VAL A 155 -0.18 -12.54 13.35
CA VAL A 155 0.37 -11.20 13.18
C VAL A 155 -0.40 -10.48 12.09
N ARG A 156 -0.75 -9.22 12.34
CA ARG A 156 -1.37 -8.34 11.35
C ARG A 156 -0.34 -7.31 10.90
N LEU A 157 0.02 -7.29 9.63
CA LEU A 157 0.82 -6.22 9.02
C LEU A 157 -0.09 -5.25 8.29
N SER A 158 0.36 -4.02 8.04
CA SER A 158 -0.46 -3.00 7.37
C SER A 158 0.34 -2.24 6.33
N VAL A 159 -0.33 -1.86 5.25
CA VAL A 159 0.16 -0.92 4.25
C VAL A 159 -0.94 0.09 4.00
N ASP A 160 -0.61 1.36 4.20
CA ASP A 160 -1.51 2.46 3.88
C ASP A 160 -1.17 2.97 2.48
N VAL A 161 -2.19 3.04 1.62
CA VAL A 161 -2.05 3.45 0.22
C VAL A 161 -2.73 4.80 0.04
N SER A 162 -2.02 5.77 -0.53
CA SER A 162 -2.53 7.14 -0.66
C SER A 162 -3.88 7.20 -1.37
N SER A 163 -4.80 7.98 -0.79
CA SER A 163 -6.04 8.34 -1.50
C SER A 163 -5.80 9.37 -2.61
N LEU A 164 -4.72 10.15 -2.49
CA LEU A 164 -4.23 11.09 -3.48
C LEU A 164 -3.36 10.32 -4.49
N GLY A 165 -3.96 9.94 -5.62
CA GLY A 165 -3.22 9.33 -6.73
C GLY A 165 -3.11 10.33 -7.88
N GLU A 166 -1.91 10.46 -8.43
CA GLU A 166 -1.77 11.08 -9.75
C GLU A 166 -2.38 10.14 -10.81
N PRO A 167 -2.77 10.66 -11.98
CA PRO A 167 -3.10 9.81 -13.11
C PRO A 167 -1.98 8.78 -13.34
N ARG A 168 -2.34 7.49 -13.46
CA ARG A 168 -1.44 6.33 -13.61
C ARG A 168 -0.58 5.92 -12.41
N SER A 169 -0.48 6.70 -11.33
CA SER A 169 0.33 6.30 -10.17
C SER A 169 -0.41 6.51 -8.85
N ARG A 170 -0.44 5.46 -8.04
CA ARG A 170 -0.87 5.57 -6.65
C ARG A 170 0.30 5.11 -5.78
N CYS A 171 0.66 5.95 -4.82
CA CYS A 171 1.74 5.69 -3.90
C CYS A 171 1.24 5.06 -2.59
N ALA A 172 2.16 4.59 -1.77
CA ALA A 172 1.94 4.02 -0.46
C ALA A 172 2.91 4.63 0.57
N LEU A 173 2.51 4.57 1.83
CA LEU A 173 3.32 4.97 2.99
C LEU A 173 4.27 3.82 3.35
N VAL A 174 5.34 3.67 2.58
CA VAL A 174 6.24 2.51 2.65
C VAL A 174 7.03 2.50 3.95
N MET A 175 7.56 3.65 4.38
CA MET A 175 8.36 3.68 5.61
C MET A 175 7.50 3.43 6.84
N GLN A 176 6.27 3.92 6.84
CA GLN A 176 5.30 3.58 7.87
C GLN A 176 5.02 2.08 7.89
N ALA A 177 4.78 1.46 6.73
CA ALA A 177 4.56 0.02 6.64
C ALA A 177 5.75 -0.77 7.21
N LEU A 178 6.99 -0.41 6.88
CA LEU A 178 8.21 -1.06 7.40
C LEU A 178 8.33 -0.92 8.92
N VAL A 179 8.16 0.30 9.46
CA VAL A 179 8.21 0.54 10.92
C VAL A 179 7.13 -0.27 11.64
N LEU A 180 5.90 -0.28 11.12
CA LEU A 180 4.81 -1.08 11.67
C LEU A 180 5.09 -2.58 11.59
N CYS A 181 5.78 -3.05 10.54
CA CYS A 181 6.20 -4.44 10.45
C CYS A 181 7.17 -4.80 11.59
N VAL A 182 8.23 -4.01 11.78
CA VAL A 182 9.21 -4.23 12.85
C VAL A 182 8.54 -4.22 14.23
N LEU A 183 7.69 -3.23 14.51
CA LEU A 183 7.00 -3.14 15.80
C LEU A 183 6.12 -4.36 16.07
N ARG A 184 5.28 -4.74 15.09
CA ARG A 184 4.31 -5.82 15.28
C ARG A 184 4.97 -7.20 15.31
N LEU A 185 6.04 -7.42 14.54
CA LEU A 185 6.81 -8.66 14.61
C LEU A 185 7.57 -8.76 15.93
N SER A 186 8.16 -7.66 16.42
CA SER A 186 8.82 -7.65 17.72
C SER A 186 7.87 -7.96 18.88
N ILE A 187 6.67 -7.37 18.86
CA ILE A 187 5.61 -7.68 19.84
C ILE A 187 5.19 -9.15 19.73
N ALA A 188 5.03 -9.67 18.50
CA ALA A 188 4.67 -11.08 18.29
C ALA A 188 5.74 -12.06 18.77
N LYS A 189 7.02 -11.66 18.74
CA LYS A 189 8.16 -12.38 19.29
C LYS A 189 8.33 -12.19 20.81
N ASN A 190 7.46 -11.42 21.46
CA ASN A 190 7.55 -11.06 22.88
C ASN A 190 8.90 -10.45 23.27
N LEU A 191 9.48 -9.63 22.40
CA LEU A 191 10.69 -8.87 22.75
C LEU A 191 10.38 -7.85 23.85
N SER A 192 11.37 -7.57 24.69
CA SER A 192 11.27 -6.52 25.72
C SER A 192 11.19 -5.13 25.09
N GLU A 193 10.69 -4.16 25.85
CA GLU A 193 10.57 -2.77 25.39
C GLU A 193 11.92 -2.20 24.93
N GLN A 194 12.99 -2.47 25.69
CA GLN A 194 14.35 -2.02 25.36
C GLN A 194 14.85 -2.65 24.07
N GLU A 195 14.59 -3.94 23.84
CA GLU A 195 14.94 -4.60 22.58
C GLU A 195 14.19 -3.99 21.40
N ILE A 196 12.90 -3.71 21.56
CA ILE A 196 12.09 -3.09 20.51
C ILE A 196 12.64 -1.71 20.13
N TYR A 197 12.92 -0.85 21.12
CA TYR A 197 13.53 0.45 20.86
C TYR A 197 14.90 0.32 20.19
N SER A 198 15.72 -0.65 20.63
CA SER A 198 17.01 -0.93 19.99
C SER A 198 16.84 -1.35 18.53
N LYS A 199 15.82 -2.14 18.17
CA LYS A 199 15.54 -2.51 16.78
C LYS A 199 15.09 -1.33 15.94
N ILE A 200 14.28 -0.43 16.49
CA ILE A 200 13.87 0.79 15.78
C ILE A 200 15.09 1.68 15.52
N ASP A 201 15.95 1.86 16.52
CA ASP A 201 17.19 2.63 16.38
C ASP A 201 18.12 2.02 15.33
N GLU A 202 18.40 0.73 15.44
CA GLU A 202 19.29 -0.03 14.55
C GLU A 202 18.78 -0.04 13.10
N ILE A 203 17.51 -0.40 12.89
CA ILE A 203 16.95 -0.57 11.55
C ILE A 203 16.71 0.79 10.89
N PHE A 204 16.19 1.78 11.61
CA PHE A 204 15.71 3.01 10.98
C PHE A 204 16.58 4.23 11.29
N ILE A 205 16.83 4.54 12.56
CA ILE A 205 17.47 5.80 12.96
C ILE A 205 18.93 5.84 12.51
N LYS A 206 19.69 4.76 12.73
CA LYS A 206 21.07 4.63 12.25
C LYS A 206 21.19 4.59 10.72
N ASN A 207 20.12 4.23 10.02
CA ASN A 207 20.01 4.31 8.57
C ASN A 207 19.51 5.68 8.06
N GLY A 208 19.41 6.68 8.93
CA GLY A 208 19.07 8.07 8.58
C GLY A 208 17.57 8.41 8.62
N VAL A 209 16.72 7.50 9.11
CA VAL A 209 15.27 7.71 9.19
C VAL A 209 14.88 8.23 10.57
N GLN A 210 14.56 9.52 10.66
CA GLN A 210 14.12 10.14 11.92
C GLN A 210 12.60 10.30 12.03
N SER A 211 11.90 10.38 10.90
CA SER A 211 10.44 10.54 10.85
C SER A 211 9.85 9.89 9.61
N ILE A 212 8.60 9.45 9.75
CA ILE A 212 7.84 8.78 8.68
C ILE A 212 6.55 9.55 8.40
N LEU A 213 6.06 9.43 7.17
CA LEU A 213 4.76 9.96 6.77
C LEU A 213 3.67 9.02 7.31
N VAL A 214 2.70 9.56 8.04
CA VAL A 214 1.58 8.79 8.63
C VAL A 214 0.22 9.14 8.01
N SER A 215 0.18 10.17 7.19
CA SER A 215 -0.96 10.49 6.32
C SER A 215 -0.46 11.23 5.09
N SER A 216 -0.75 10.70 3.88
CA SER A 216 -0.45 11.40 2.63
C SER A 216 -1.31 12.64 2.45
N HIS A 217 -2.60 12.58 2.81
CA HIS A 217 -3.50 13.71 2.64
C HIS A 217 -3.11 14.92 3.50
N ALA A 218 -2.78 14.70 4.77
CA ALA A 218 -2.44 15.79 5.69
C ALA A 218 -0.94 16.13 5.69
N GLY A 219 -0.11 15.41 4.93
CA GLY A 219 1.35 15.52 5.00
C GLY A 219 1.91 15.24 6.40
N THR A 220 1.14 14.60 7.27
CA THR A 220 1.45 14.48 8.70
C THR A 220 2.59 13.50 8.89
N ARG A 221 3.60 13.90 9.68
CA ARG A 221 4.75 13.07 9.99
C ARG A 221 4.86 12.81 11.47
N SER A 222 5.33 11.60 11.81
CA SER A 222 5.62 11.21 13.18
C SER A 222 7.10 10.87 13.33
N ARG A 223 7.72 11.31 14.43
CA ARG A 223 9.14 11.07 14.71
C ARG A 223 9.32 9.72 15.40
N LEU A 224 10.27 8.91 14.94
CA LEU A 224 10.46 7.53 15.42
C LEU A 224 10.84 7.46 16.91
N ASP A 225 11.54 8.46 17.43
CA ASP A 225 11.92 8.56 18.84
C ASP A 225 10.74 8.89 19.77
N LYS A 226 9.57 9.23 19.22
CA LYS A 226 8.34 9.48 19.99
C LYS A 226 7.43 8.26 20.11
N ILE A 227 7.76 7.13 19.47
CA ILE A 227 6.99 5.90 19.62
C ILE A 227 6.97 5.53 21.10
N LYS A 228 5.78 5.32 21.66
CA LYS A 228 5.62 4.87 23.05
C LYS A 228 5.10 3.45 23.04
N LEU A 229 5.86 2.54 23.63
CA LEU A 229 5.38 1.20 23.95
C LEU A 229 4.50 1.28 25.19
N VAL A 230 3.30 0.73 25.10
CA VAL A 230 2.29 0.80 26.16
C VAL A 230 1.78 -0.60 26.46
N ARG A 231 1.73 -0.96 27.75
CA ARG A 231 1.03 -2.16 28.19
C ARG A 231 -0.45 -1.83 28.30
N ARG A 232 -1.27 -2.53 27.52
CA ARG A 232 -2.72 -2.38 27.56
C ARG A 232 -3.28 -3.04 28.83
N SER A 233 -4.55 -2.79 29.12
CA SER A 233 -5.26 -3.35 30.28
C SER A 233 -5.30 -4.88 30.29
N ASP A 234 -5.08 -5.54 29.15
CA ASP A 234 -4.96 -7.00 29.02
C ASP A 234 -3.53 -7.52 29.24
N GLY A 235 -2.60 -6.65 29.66
CA GLY A 235 -1.20 -6.96 29.93
C GLY A 235 -0.33 -7.09 28.68
N ARG A 236 -0.90 -7.01 27.47
CA ARG A 236 -0.16 -7.13 26.21
C ARG A 236 0.50 -5.82 25.84
N LEU A 237 1.68 -5.93 25.25
CA LEU A 237 2.42 -4.79 24.73
C LEU A 237 1.80 -4.31 23.42
N GLY A 238 1.54 -3.01 23.34
CA GLY A 238 1.15 -2.29 22.15
C GLY A 238 2.04 -1.08 21.95
N PHE A 239 1.67 -0.22 21.01
CA PHE A 239 2.37 1.03 20.77
C PHE A 239 1.41 2.14 20.37
N GLU A 240 1.82 3.37 20.66
CA GLU A 240 1.16 4.62 20.33
C GLU A 240 2.18 5.61 19.76
N TRP A 241 1.67 6.60 19.02
CA TRP A 241 2.44 7.70 18.44
C TRP A 241 2.16 9.00 19.18
#